data_AF-A0A074RWF5-F1
#
_entry.id   AF-A0A074RWF5-F1
#
_cell.length_a   1.000
_cell.length_b   1.000
_cell.length_c   1.000
_cell.angle_alpha   90.00
_cell.angle_beta   90.00
_cell.angle_gamma   90.00
#
_symmetry.space_group_name_H-M   'P 1'
#
loop_
_entity.id
_entity.type
_entity.pdbx_description
1 polymer ?
#
loop_
_entity_poly.entity_id
_entity_poly.type
_entity_poly.pdbx_seq_one_letter_code
_entity_poly.pdbx_strand_id
1 'polypeptide(L)'
;MASSNLNKLSREEFRRQKDLDAARKAGTAPAELDEQGRPINPHIPQYISKAPWYLDTGAPSLAHQRRPEYDASASKLNDWYDRGAKAGPAATKYRKGACENCGAMTHKRIDCLERPRKKGAKYTNQDIAADEVIQDIEAGYDAKRDRWNGYDPAEHGKIYEEYAAIEAARQKLREEQIDSQTDAAVRKVAKAGGGGNDEFGSSDEEDADEDKYADSADAVGQKLDAKTRITVRNLRIREDTAKYLINLDPTSAYYDPKTRSMRDNPNKNVNPEDSQFAGDNFLRNSGEAVDVQKLQLFAWQSAARGNDVHLNANPTQGEILHHQYKDKKDQLKSTSKVSILAKYGGEEYLEKAPKELLNGQTEDYVEYSRTGQVIKGRERAKAKSKYDEDVFVNNHTAVWGSWYQMSTGKWGYACCHSILHGSYCAGEAGIEAAEAAKAQNLLNPRSLLETHLETGGKGKEKAKIAEDPSLSKKRLGEKDAALDNDKLQWAIAEEKKRKKGDLDDDGSDKRRKYTGGHQDVTEEELEAYRMHRSNFEDPMANYKDTEI
;
A
#
# COMPACT_ATOMS: atom_id res chain seq x y z
N MET A 1 -47.15 -70.99 -4.97
CA MET A 1 -46.67 -69.62 -5.27
C MET A 1 -45.52 -69.34 -4.31
N ALA A 2 -44.28 -69.55 -4.76
CA ALA A 2 -43.09 -69.54 -3.93
C ALA A 2 -42.62 -68.10 -3.67
N SER A 3 -42.36 -67.80 -2.40
CA SER A 3 -41.77 -66.55 -1.91
C SER A 3 -40.39 -66.34 -2.51
N SER A 4 -40.24 -65.30 -3.31
CA SER A 4 -38.95 -64.88 -3.88
C SER A 4 -38.03 -64.37 -2.76
N ASN A 5 -36.90 -65.06 -2.56
CA ASN A 5 -35.80 -64.63 -1.72
C ASN A 5 -35.30 -63.24 -2.14
N LEU A 6 -35.70 -62.20 -1.41
CA LEU A 6 -35.08 -60.88 -1.50
C LEU A 6 -33.75 -60.90 -0.71
N ASN A 7 -32.67 -60.41 -1.34
CA ASN A 7 -31.41 -59.93 -0.74
C ASN A 7 -30.32 -60.94 -0.35
N LYS A 8 -29.73 -61.61 -1.35
CA LYS A 8 -28.30 -61.96 -1.30
C LYS A 8 -27.62 -61.43 -2.56
N LEU A 9 -26.86 -60.34 -2.41
CA LEU A 9 -25.99 -59.81 -3.47
C LEU A 9 -25.10 -60.93 -4.01
N SER A 10 -24.95 -61.01 -5.33
CA SER A 10 -24.01 -61.97 -5.92
C SER A 10 -22.58 -61.65 -5.47
N ARG A 11 -21.70 -62.64 -5.38
CA ARG A 11 -20.30 -62.42 -4.96
C ARG A 11 -19.59 -61.39 -5.85
N GLU A 12 -19.96 -61.35 -7.12
CA GLU A 12 -19.44 -60.39 -8.09
C GLU A 12 -19.99 -58.98 -7.85
N GLU A 13 -21.29 -58.84 -7.57
CA GLU A 13 -21.89 -57.55 -7.19
C GLU A 13 -21.33 -57.00 -5.88
N PHE A 14 -21.10 -57.85 -4.87
CA PHE A 14 -20.50 -57.44 -3.61
C PHE A 14 -19.05 -56.97 -3.79
N ARG A 15 -18.27 -57.66 -4.65
CA ARG A 15 -16.93 -57.20 -5.04
C ARG A 15 -17.00 -55.87 -5.76
N ARG A 16 -17.88 -55.74 -6.76
CA ARG A 16 -18.10 -54.47 -7.49
C ARG A 16 -18.49 -53.33 -6.53
N GLN A 17 -19.39 -53.55 -5.58
CA GLN A 17 -19.75 -52.53 -4.57
C GLN A 17 -18.55 -52.14 -3.70
N LYS A 18 -17.75 -53.10 -3.24
CA LYS A 18 -16.53 -52.82 -2.47
C LYS A 18 -15.48 -52.07 -3.29
N ASP A 19 -15.30 -52.45 -4.54
CA ASP A 19 -14.34 -51.80 -5.44
C ASP A 19 -14.80 -50.38 -5.79
N LEU A 20 -16.12 -50.17 -5.97
CA LEU A 20 -16.72 -48.85 -6.11
C LEU A 20 -16.55 -48.01 -4.83
N ASP A 21 -16.79 -48.57 -3.65
CA ASP A 21 -16.58 -47.88 -2.37
C ASP A 21 -15.10 -47.53 -2.16
N ALA A 22 -14.17 -48.41 -2.54
CA ALA A 22 -12.74 -48.15 -2.50
C ALA A 22 -12.37 -47.04 -3.50
N ALA A 23 -12.90 -47.08 -4.73
CA ALA A 23 -12.71 -46.05 -5.73
C ALA A 23 -13.25 -44.69 -5.30
N ARG A 24 -14.42 -44.67 -4.61
CA ARG A 24 -15.02 -43.47 -4.01
C ARG A 24 -14.18 -42.91 -2.88
N LYS A 25 -13.68 -43.77 -1.98
CA LYS A 25 -12.75 -43.38 -0.91
C LYS A 25 -11.42 -42.88 -1.46
N ALA A 26 -10.99 -43.38 -2.62
CA ALA A 26 -9.82 -42.89 -3.34
C ALA A 26 -10.09 -41.61 -4.14
N GLY A 27 -11.34 -41.12 -4.19
CA GLY A 27 -11.73 -39.93 -4.97
C GLY A 27 -11.78 -40.13 -6.49
N THR A 28 -11.64 -41.37 -6.97
CA THR A 28 -11.67 -41.71 -8.41
C THR A 28 -13.09 -41.93 -8.95
N ALA A 29 -14.05 -42.23 -8.07
CA ALA A 29 -15.46 -42.39 -8.40
C ALA A 29 -16.31 -41.34 -7.66
N PRO A 30 -17.42 -40.86 -8.26
CA PRO A 30 -18.29 -39.88 -7.62
C PRO A 30 -18.97 -40.46 -6.38
N ALA A 31 -19.20 -39.59 -5.40
CA ALA A 31 -19.94 -39.92 -4.18
C ALA A 31 -21.37 -40.39 -4.49
N GLU A 32 -21.93 -41.20 -3.60
CA GLU A 32 -23.36 -41.55 -3.67
C GLU A 32 -24.19 -40.30 -3.40
N LEU A 33 -25.26 -40.10 -4.15
CA LEU A 33 -26.20 -38.98 -3.96
C LEU A 33 -27.39 -39.47 -3.14
N ASP A 34 -27.83 -38.67 -2.18
CA ASP A 34 -29.07 -38.92 -1.44
C ASP A 34 -30.32 -38.57 -2.28
N GLU A 35 -31.50 -38.85 -1.75
CA GLU A 35 -32.80 -38.50 -2.37
C GLU A 35 -32.97 -36.99 -2.60
N GLN A 36 -32.25 -36.15 -1.87
CA GLN A 36 -32.25 -34.69 -1.99
C GLN A 36 -31.08 -34.17 -2.87
N GLY A 37 -30.34 -35.07 -3.54
CA GLY A 37 -29.22 -34.74 -4.41
C GLY A 37 -27.94 -34.29 -3.70
N ARG A 38 -27.84 -34.48 -2.37
CA ARG A 38 -26.63 -34.17 -1.59
C ARG A 38 -25.66 -35.35 -1.63
N PRO A 39 -24.36 -35.12 -1.83
CA PRO A 39 -23.37 -36.18 -1.83
C PRO A 39 -23.13 -36.73 -0.42
N ILE A 40 -23.25 -38.05 -0.28
CA ILE A 40 -22.89 -38.81 0.92
C ILE A 40 -21.38 -39.02 0.91
N ASN A 41 -20.70 -38.53 1.94
CA ASN A 41 -19.25 -38.67 2.06
C ASN A 41 -18.85 -40.17 2.11
N PRO A 42 -18.03 -40.68 1.16
CA PRO A 42 -17.61 -42.10 1.11
C PRO A 42 -16.79 -42.58 2.31
N HIS A 43 -16.24 -41.64 3.09
CA HIS A 43 -15.48 -41.95 4.30
C HIS A 43 -16.39 -42.19 5.52
N ILE A 44 -17.70 -41.95 5.41
CA ILE A 44 -18.67 -42.34 6.44
C ILE A 44 -18.70 -43.89 6.51
N PRO A 45 -18.45 -44.50 7.67
CA PRO A 45 -18.52 -45.95 7.79
C PRO A 45 -19.89 -46.50 7.39
N GLN A 46 -19.91 -47.69 6.75
CA GLN A 46 -21.13 -48.29 6.21
C GLN A 46 -22.25 -48.47 7.25
N TYR A 47 -21.93 -48.66 8.53
CA TYR A 47 -22.93 -48.81 9.59
C TYR A 47 -23.63 -47.50 9.98
N ILE A 48 -23.08 -46.34 9.59
CA ILE A 48 -23.71 -45.02 9.77
C ILE A 48 -24.46 -44.61 8.51
N SER A 49 -23.91 -44.91 7.32
CA SER A 49 -24.54 -44.50 6.05
C SER A 49 -25.71 -45.39 5.64
N LYS A 50 -25.67 -46.69 5.96
CA LYS A 50 -26.78 -47.60 5.64
C LYS A 50 -27.90 -47.44 6.66
N ALA A 51 -29.06 -47.00 6.18
CA ALA A 51 -30.26 -46.96 7.00
C ALA A 51 -30.60 -48.35 7.54
N PRO A 52 -30.95 -48.49 8.83
CA PRO A 52 -31.51 -49.72 9.36
C PRO A 52 -32.80 -50.09 8.64
N TRP A 53 -33.12 -51.38 8.56
CA TRP A 53 -34.29 -51.90 7.82
C TRP A 53 -35.65 -51.25 8.18
N TYR A 54 -35.80 -50.74 9.41
CA TYR A 54 -37.03 -50.09 9.89
C TYR A 54 -37.15 -48.60 9.47
N LEU A 55 -36.10 -48.02 8.87
CA LEU A 55 -36.06 -46.68 8.28
C LEU A 55 -35.56 -46.70 6.83
N ASP A 56 -35.42 -47.89 6.24
CA ASP A 56 -34.86 -48.08 4.91
C ASP A 56 -35.91 -47.74 3.83
N THR A 57 -35.64 -46.68 3.07
CA THR A 57 -36.45 -46.28 1.92
C THR A 57 -35.99 -46.96 0.63
N GLY A 58 -34.97 -47.82 0.69
CA GLY A 58 -34.34 -48.48 -0.46
C GLY A 58 -33.35 -47.59 -1.22
N ALA A 59 -33.24 -46.30 -0.85
CA ALA A 59 -32.27 -45.37 -1.39
C ALA A 59 -31.20 -45.03 -0.33
N PRO A 60 -29.93 -44.82 -0.74
CA PRO A 60 -28.88 -44.34 0.17
C PRO A 60 -29.28 -42.97 0.76
N SER A 61 -29.46 -42.88 2.07
CA SER A 61 -29.80 -41.62 2.73
C SER A 61 -29.23 -41.52 4.14
N LEU A 62 -28.84 -40.30 4.53
CA LEU A 62 -28.40 -39.98 5.90
C LEU A 62 -29.54 -39.38 6.74
N ALA A 63 -30.79 -39.49 6.27
CA ALA A 63 -31.96 -38.92 6.93
C ALA A 63 -32.18 -39.54 8.32
N HIS A 64 -31.94 -40.84 8.47
CA HIS A 64 -32.07 -41.57 9.73
C HIS A 64 -31.09 -41.13 10.83
N GLN A 65 -30.00 -40.44 10.47
CA GLN A 65 -29.04 -39.85 11.43
C GLN A 65 -29.39 -38.42 11.81
N ARG A 66 -30.31 -37.76 11.09
CA ARG A 66 -30.77 -36.42 11.45
C ARG A 66 -31.65 -36.52 12.69
N ARG A 67 -31.55 -35.52 13.56
CA ARG A 67 -32.44 -35.42 14.70
C ARG A 67 -33.89 -35.32 14.19
N PRO A 68 -34.82 -36.13 14.72
CA PRO A 68 -36.24 -35.91 14.49
C PRO A 68 -36.58 -34.47 14.91
N GLU A 69 -37.48 -33.83 14.15
CA GLU A 69 -38.02 -32.54 14.55
C GLU A 69 -38.82 -32.72 15.83
N TYR A 70 -38.20 -32.43 16.97
CA TYR A 70 -38.87 -32.31 18.25
C TYR A 70 -39.25 -30.84 18.43
N ASP A 71 -40.52 -30.57 18.73
CA ASP A 71 -40.97 -29.22 19.01
C ASP A 71 -40.37 -28.74 20.34
N ALA A 72 -39.29 -27.96 20.26
CA ALA A 72 -38.65 -27.31 21.40
C ALA A 72 -39.36 -26.01 21.81
N SER A 73 -40.64 -25.82 21.42
CA SER A 73 -41.44 -24.65 21.75
C SER A 73 -41.47 -24.33 23.25
N ALA A 74 -41.35 -25.32 24.13
CA ALA A 74 -41.28 -25.14 25.58
C ALA A 74 -39.99 -24.42 26.08
N SER A 75 -39.00 -24.20 25.22
CA SER A 75 -37.74 -23.49 25.54
C SER A 75 -37.63 -22.12 24.87
N LYS A 76 -38.72 -21.54 24.38
CA LYS A 76 -38.71 -20.17 23.84
C LYS A 76 -38.37 -19.17 24.95
N LEU A 77 -37.49 -18.22 24.64
CA LEU A 77 -36.92 -17.26 25.60
C LEU A 77 -37.97 -16.42 26.34
N ASN A 78 -39.12 -16.17 25.72
CA ASN A 78 -40.14 -15.25 26.23
C ASN A 78 -41.28 -15.93 26.98
N ASP A 79 -41.30 -17.27 27.06
CA ASP A 79 -42.37 -18.00 27.71
C ASP A 79 -42.01 -18.22 29.18
N TRP A 80 -42.47 -17.33 30.05
CA TRP A 80 -42.31 -17.42 31.51
C TRP A 80 -43.65 -17.27 32.23
N TYR A 81 -43.70 -17.66 33.50
CA TYR A 81 -44.91 -17.60 34.31
C TYR A 81 -45.44 -16.16 34.42
N ASP A 82 -46.73 -15.98 34.13
CA ASP A 82 -47.42 -14.71 34.30
C ASP A 82 -47.56 -14.36 35.79
N ARG A 83 -46.63 -13.55 36.31
CA ARG A 83 -46.65 -13.14 37.72
C ARG A 83 -47.82 -12.21 38.00
N GLY A 84 -48.71 -12.63 38.91
CA GLY A 84 -49.83 -11.80 39.36
C GLY A 84 -51.03 -11.74 38.41
N ALA A 85 -51.03 -12.54 37.35
CA ALA A 85 -52.19 -12.66 36.45
C ALA A 85 -53.38 -13.30 37.18
N LYS A 86 -54.55 -12.67 37.00
CA LYS A 86 -55.83 -13.10 37.58
C LYS A 86 -56.74 -13.56 36.45
N ALA A 87 -57.39 -14.71 36.62
CA ALA A 87 -58.24 -15.35 35.61
C ALA A 87 -59.54 -14.56 35.32
N GLY A 88 -59.90 -13.61 36.18
CA GLY A 88 -61.09 -12.77 36.02
C GLY A 88 -61.39 -11.89 37.23
N PRO A 89 -62.54 -11.19 37.23
CA PRO A 89 -62.98 -10.40 38.39
C PRO A 89 -63.23 -11.31 39.60
N ALA A 90 -63.03 -10.76 40.80
CA ALA A 90 -63.29 -11.48 42.04
C ALA A 90 -64.76 -11.93 42.13
N ALA A 91 -64.98 -13.15 42.61
CA ALA A 91 -66.34 -13.62 42.86
C ALA A 91 -66.97 -12.86 44.03
N THR A 92 -68.28 -12.63 43.99
CA THR A 92 -69.01 -11.91 45.04
C THR A 92 -69.46 -12.81 46.20
N LYS A 93 -69.37 -14.12 46.04
CA LYS A 93 -69.75 -15.12 47.05
C LYS A 93 -68.71 -16.23 47.14
N TYR A 94 -68.55 -16.77 48.35
CA TYR A 94 -67.67 -17.91 48.59
C TYR A 94 -68.11 -19.13 47.78
N ARG A 95 -67.17 -19.73 47.05
CA ARG A 95 -67.39 -20.94 46.26
C ARG A 95 -66.94 -22.17 47.05
N LYS A 96 -67.70 -23.26 46.96
CA LYS A 96 -67.36 -24.51 47.65
C LYS A 96 -66.03 -25.04 47.10
N GLY A 97 -65.07 -25.29 47.98
CA GLY A 97 -63.71 -25.71 47.59
C GLY A 97 -62.70 -24.56 47.53
N ALA A 98 -63.15 -23.31 47.66
CA ALA A 98 -62.25 -22.16 47.75
C ALA A 98 -61.53 -22.11 49.10
N CYS A 99 -60.40 -21.42 49.13
CA CYS A 99 -59.67 -21.11 50.35
C CYS A 99 -60.60 -20.47 51.40
N GLU A 100 -60.64 -21.04 52.59
CA GLU A 100 -61.55 -20.57 53.64
C GLU A 100 -61.17 -19.17 54.17
N ASN A 101 -59.93 -18.73 53.93
CA ASN A 101 -59.41 -17.42 54.33
C ASN A 101 -59.76 -16.32 53.31
N CYS A 102 -59.28 -16.43 52.08
CA CYS A 102 -59.39 -15.40 51.04
C CYS A 102 -60.50 -15.65 50.00
N GLY A 103 -61.01 -16.87 49.86
CA GLY A 103 -62.06 -17.20 48.90
C GLY A 103 -61.61 -17.47 47.45
N ALA A 104 -60.31 -17.52 47.16
CA ALA A 104 -59.78 -17.98 45.87
C ALA A 104 -59.82 -19.51 45.75
N MET A 105 -60.03 -20.03 44.53
CA MET A 105 -60.09 -21.48 44.24
C MET A 105 -58.72 -22.11 43.96
N THR A 106 -57.66 -21.32 43.81
CA THR A 106 -56.34 -21.79 43.33
C THR A 106 -55.51 -22.49 44.38
N HIS A 107 -55.71 -22.17 45.66
CA HIS A 107 -54.90 -22.69 46.77
C HIS A 107 -55.74 -23.03 48.00
N LYS A 108 -55.15 -23.79 48.93
CA LYS A 108 -55.77 -24.15 50.21
C LYS A 108 -55.48 -23.09 51.28
N ARG A 109 -56.19 -23.16 52.43
CA ARG A 109 -55.99 -22.23 53.56
C ARG A 109 -54.54 -22.16 54.08
N ILE A 110 -53.81 -23.27 54.01
CA ILE A 110 -52.42 -23.37 54.50
C ILE A 110 -51.47 -22.59 53.60
N ASP A 111 -51.67 -22.66 52.29
CA ASP A 111 -50.83 -22.03 51.26
C ASP A 111 -51.35 -20.63 50.87
N CYS A 112 -52.17 -20.03 51.74
CA CYS A 112 -52.80 -18.74 51.46
C CYS A 112 -51.80 -17.60 51.67
N LEU A 113 -51.60 -16.80 50.61
CA LEU A 113 -50.73 -15.62 50.63
C LEU A 113 -51.35 -14.44 51.39
N GLU A 114 -52.68 -14.44 51.54
CA GLU A 114 -53.40 -13.42 52.29
C GLU A 114 -53.27 -13.64 53.79
N ARG A 115 -53.17 -12.53 54.54
CA ARG A 115 -53.06 -12.57 56.00
C ARG A 115 -54.19 -13.41 56.62
N PRO A 116 -53.91 -14.37 57.52
CA PRO A 116 -54.95 -15.18 58.15
C PRO A 116 -55.99 -14.33 58.89
N ARG A 117 -57.25 -14.40 58.44
CA ARG A 117 -58.38 -13.66 59.02
C ARG A 117 -59.00 -14.44 60.18
N LYS A 118 -59.41 -13.73 61.24
CA LYS A 118 -60.11 -14.33 62.41
C LYS A 118 -61.46 -14.95 62.03
N LYS A 119 -62.17 -14.30 61.10
CA LYS A 119 -63.36 -14.82 60.42
C LYS A 119 -63.03 -14.81 58.92
N GLY A 120 -62.76 -15.98 58.35
CA GLY A 120 -62.37 -16.11 56.94
C GLY A 120 -63.54 -15.87 55.97
N ALA A 121 -63.22 -15.68 54.68
CA ALA A 121 -64.18 -15.43 53.61
C ALA A 121 -65.29 -16.49 53.51
N LYS A 122 -65.06 -17.72 53.98
CA LYS A 122 -66.07 -18.79 54.05
C LYS A 122 -67.32 -18.40 54.84
N TYR A 123 -67.15 -17.62 55.91
CA TYR A 123 -68.25 -17.26 56.82
C TYR A 123 -68.76 -15.84 56.59
N THR A 124 -67.92 -14.94 56.09
CA THR A 124 -68.26 -13.51 55.93
C THR A 124 -68.65 -13.12 54.51
N ASN A 125 -68.26 -13.90 53.48
CA ASN A 125 -68.38 -13.54 52.05
C ASN A 125 -67.81 -12.14 51.69
N GLN A 126 -66.94 -11.60 52.55
CA GLN A 126 -66.34 -10.27 52.37
C GLN A 126 -64.90 -10.41 51.86
N ASP A 127 -64.50 -9.47 51.00
CA ASP A 127 -63.15 -9.35 50.41
C ASP A 127 -62.62 -10.66 49.83
N ILE A 128 -63.33 -11.18 48.82
CA ILE A 128 -62.95 -12.39 48.09
C ILE A 128 -61.84 -12.06 47.09
N ALA A 129 -60.75 -12.81 47.15
CA ALA A 129 -59.65 -12.69 46.19
C ALA A 129 -60.06 -13.24 44.82
N ALA A 130 -59.55 -12.64 43.75
CA ALA A 130 -59.65 -13.20 42.40
C ALA A 130 -58.81 -14.46 42.28
N ASP A 131 -59.22 -15.37 41.39
CA ASP A 131 -58.47 -16.60 41.14
C ASP A 131 -57.21 -16.31 40.31
N GLU A 132 -56.08 -16.89 40.70
CA GLU A 132 -54.80 -16.79 40.00
C GLU A 132 -54.77 -17.70 38.77
N VAL A 133 -53.98 -17.33 37.77
CA VAL A 133 -53.70 -18.21 36.63
C VAL A 133 -52.51 -19.10 36.98
N ILE A 134 -52.72 -20.41 37.08
CA ILE A 134 -51.64 -21.39 37.29
C ILE A 134 -51.19 -21.91 35.93
N GLN A 135 -49.92 -21.70 35.59
CA GLN A 135 -49.27 -22.23 34.40
C GLN A 135 -48.22 -23.26 34.84
N ASP A 136 -47.98 -24.27 34.01
CA ASP A 136 -46.87 -25.22 34.17
C ASP A 136 -46.00 -25.13 32.91
N ILE A 137 -44.72 -24.80 33.07
CA ILE A 137 -43.79 -24.52 31.96
C ILE A 137 -42.66 -25.55 32.01
N GLU A 138 -42.61 -26.40 30.98
CA GLU A 138 -41.56 -27.40 30.81
C GLU A 138 -40.27 -26.78 30.26
N ALA A 139 -39.55 -26.04 31.10
CA ALA A 139 -38.30 -25.39 30.72
C ALA A 139 -37.07 -26.33 30.79
N GLY A 140 -36.10 -26.09 29.90
CA GLY A 140 -34.78 -26.73 29.91
C GLY A 140 -33.90 -26.34 31.11
N TYR A 141 -32.68 -26.90 31.20
CA TYR A 141 -31.77 -26.65 32.33
C TYR A 141 -31.35 -25.18 32.46
N ASP A 142 -30.97 -24.56 31.34
CA ASP A 142 -30.54 -23.16 31.29
C ASP A 142 -31.72 -22.22 31.50
N ALA A 143 -32.83 -22.47 30.81
CA ALA A 143 -34.07 -21.70 30.95
C ALA A 143 -34.59 -21.70 32.39
N LYS A 144 -34.49 -22.80 33.16
CA LYS A 144 -34.89 -22.81 34.59
C LYS A 144 -34.01 -21.96 35.49
N ARG A 145 -32.74 -21.76 35.11
CA ARG A 145 -31.73 -21.07 35.93
C ARG A 145 -31.40 -19.66 35.42
N ASP A 146 -32.02 -19.24 34.33
CA ASP A 146 -31.80 -17.90 33.83
C ASP A 146 -32.29 -16.88 34.87
N ARG A 147 -31.36 -16.01 35.28
CA ARG A 147 -31.62 -14.96 36.25
C ARG A 147 -32.60 -13.93 35.70
N TRP A 148 -32.65 -13.79 34.38
CA TRP A 148 -33.44 -12.79 33.67
C TRP A 148 -34.79 -13.34 33.18
N ASN A 149 -35.25 -14.46 33.73
CA ASN A 149 -36.59 -14.99 33.44
C ASN A 149 -37.70 -14.00 33.83
N GLY A 150 -38.59 -13.71 32.87
CA GLY A 150 -39.67 -12.74 33.03
C GLY A 150 -39.20 -11.29 33.06
N TYR A 151 -38.03 -11.00 32.48
CA TYR A 151 -37.54 -9.63 32.30
C TYR A 151 -38.39 -8.89 31.25
N ASP A 152 -38.95 -7.75 31.63
CA ASP A 152 -39.62 -6.84 30.71
C ASP A 152 -38.58 -5.92 30.04
N PRO A 153 -38.41 -5.97 28.70
CA PRO A 153 -37.49 -5.07 27.99
C PRO A 153 -37.77 -3.58 28.23
N ALA A 154 -38.99 -3.20 28.59
CA ALA A 154 -39.33 -1.80 28.91
C ALA A 154 -38.61 -1.30 30.18
N GLU A 155 -38.30 -2.18 31.14
CA GLU A 155 -37.55 -1.82 32.35
C GLU A 155 -36.12 -1.36 32.04
N HIS A 156 -35.55 -1.78 30.89
CA HIS A 156 -34.26 -1.26 30.42
C HIS A 156 -34.30 0.26 30.14
N GLY A 157 -35.49 0.83 29.92
CA GLY A 157 -35.71 2.26 29.80
C GLY A 157 -35.19 3.07 30.99
N LYS A 158 -35.39 2.55 32.21
CA LYS A 158 -34.93 3.21 33.45
C LYS A 158 -33.41 3.35 33.52
N ILE A 159 -32.68 2.37 32.97
CA ILE A 159 -31.23 2.43 32.87
C ILE A 159 -30.81 3.59 31.95
N TYR A 160 -31.47 3.76 30.81
CA TYR A 160 -31.18 4.90 29.92
C TYR A 160 -31.44 6.24 30.62
N GLU A 161 -32.51 6.36 31.41
CA GLU A 161 -32.81 7.56 32.20
C GLU A 161 -31.72 7.84 33.25
N GLU A 162 -31.23 6.81 33.95
CA GLU A 162 -30.12 6.94 34.89
C GLU A 162 -28.83 7.41 34.20
N TYR A 163 -28.46 6.80 33.07
CA TYR A 163 -27.27 7.22 32.30
C TYR A 163 -27.42 8.65 31.76
N ALA A 164 -28.62 9.04 31.29
CA ALA A 164 -28.89 10.41 30.85
C ALA A 164 -28.74 11.43 31.99
N ALA A 165 -29.20 11.10 33.20
CA ALA A 165 -29.01 11.94 34.38
C ALA A 165 -27.53 12.07 34.77
N ILE A 166 -26.76 10.98 34.66
CA ILE A 166 -25.31 10.97 34.91
C ILE A 166 -24.58 11.84 33.86
N GLU A 167 -24.95 11.74 32.58
CA GLU A 167 -24.35 12.57 31.52
C GLU A 167 -24.67 14.05 31.70
N ALA A 168 -25.91 14.40 32.06
CA ALA A 168 -26.29 15.78 32.38
C ALA A 168 -25.51 16.34 33.59
N ALA A 169 -25.29 15.52 34.63
CA ALA A 169 -24.46 15.91 35.76
C ALA A 169 -22.99 16.09 35.37
N ARG A 170 -22.43 15.20 34.52
CA ARG A 170 -21.07 15.33 33.98
C ARG A 170 -20.90 16.57 33.12
N GLN A 171 -21.91 16.92 32.33
CA GLN A 171 -21.91 18.13 31.53
C GLN A 171 -21.86 19.37 32.41
N LYS A 172 -22.73 19.47 33.43
CA LYS A 172 -22.72 20.58 34.40
C LYS A 172 -21.38 20.71 35.12
N LEU A 173 -20.79 19.60 35.56
CA LEU A 173 -19.46 19.64 36.18
C LEU A 173 -18.37 20.12 35.22
N ARG A 174 -18.49 19.81 33.91
CA ARG A 174 -17.57 20.31 32.89
C ARG A 174 -17.78 21.80 32.63
N GLU A 175 -19.02 22.26 32.58
CA GLU A 175 -19.37 23.69 32.45
C GLU A 175 -18.84 24.48 33.66
N GLU A 176 -19.09 24.02 34.89
CA GLU A 176 -18.55 24.64 36.12
C GLU A 176 -17.01 24.66 36.13
N GLN A 177 -16.36 23.62 35.59
CA GLN A 177 -14.90 23.60 35.44
C GLN A 177 -14.41 24.62 34.41
N ILE A 178 -15.07 24.71 33.26
CA ILE A 178 -14.75 25.72 32.23
C ILE A 178 -14.96 27.12 32.82
N ASP A 179 -16.09 27.39 33.47
CA ASP A 179 -16.38 28.67 34.11
C ASP A 179 -15.35 29.01 35.20
N SER A 180 -14.93 28.04 36.01
CA SER A 180 -13.86 28.26 37.00
C SER A 180 -12.49 28.54 36.36
N GLN A 181 -12.21 27.94 35.20
CA GLN A 181 -10.96 28.13 34.45
C GLN A 181 -10.97 29.45 33.68
N THR A 182 -12.10 29.84 33.08
CA THR A 182 -12.29 31.15 32.46
C THR A 182 -12.25 32.22 33.54
N ASP A 183 -12.87 32.03 34.71
CA ASP A 183 -12.73 32.95 35.85
C ASP A 183 -11.28 33.04 36.33
N ALA A 184 -10.53 31.93 36.36
CA ALA A 184 -9.11 31.94 36.69
C ALA A 184 -8.25 32.64 35.60
N ALA A 185 -8.61 32.52 34.33
CA ALA A 185 -7.96 33.21 33.21
C ALA A 185 -8.30 34.71 33.18
N VAL A 186 -9.57 35.07 33.35
CA VAL A 186 -10.07 36.45 33.50
C VAL A 186 -9.45 37.11 34.73
N ARG A 187 -9.29 36.39 35.85
CA ARG A 187 -8.55 36.90 37.02
C ARG A 187 -7.06 37.11 36.75
N LYS A 188 -6.42 36.29 35.90
CA LYS A 188 -5.03 36.50 35.47
C LYS A 188 -4.90 37.72 34.55
N VAL A 189 -5.83 37.90 33.61
CA VAL A 189 -5.89 39.07 32.70
C VAL A 189 -6.20 40.35 33.48
N ALA A 190 -7.15 40.32 34.42
CA ALA A 190 -7.50 41.46 35.28
C ALA A 190 -6.37 41.85 36.24
N LYS A 191 -5.49 40.91 36.61
CA LYS A 191 -4.28 41.19 37.41
C LYS A 191 -3.12 41.72 36.56
N ALA A 192 -3.23 41.70 35.23
CA ALA A 192 -2.21 42.14 34.28
C ALA A 192 -2.45 43.52 33.66
N GLY A 193 -3.61 44.17 33.84
CA GLY A 193 -3.76 45.54 33.33
C GLY A 193 -5.11 46.20 33.61
N GLY A 194 -5.10 47.28 34.39
CA GLY A 194 -6.16 48.28 34.34
C GLY A 194 -5.94 49.19 33.12
N GLY A 195 -6.94 49.27 32.24
CA GLY A 195 -6.97 50.28 31.18
C GLY A 195 -7.72 49.89 29.90
N GLY A 196 -9.05 49.95 29.92
CA GLY A 196 -9.89 50.57 28.89
C GLY A 196 -10.01 50.00 27.45
N ASN A 197 -11.26 49.68 27.13
CA ASN A 197 -12.00 49.79 25.86
C ASN A 197 -12.16 48.58 24.92
N ASP A 198 -13.42 48.47 24.46
CA ASP A 198 -14.03 47.45 23.60
C ASP A 198 -13.29 47.16 22.30
N GLU A 199 -12.99 45.87 22.08
CA GLU A 199 -12.83 45.27 20.76
C GLU A 199 -13.19 43.78 20.92
N PHE A 200 -14.46 43.42 20.70
CA PHE A 200 -14.87 42.04 20.42
C PHE A 200 -14.33 41.67 19.03
N GLY A 201 -13.00 41.54 18.96
CA GLY A 201 -12.24 41.13 17.81
C GLY A 201 -12.07 39.61 17.87
N SER A 202 -12.71 38.94 16.92
CA SER A 202 -12.37 37.60 16.46
C SER A 202 -10.85 37.49 16.26
N SER A 203 -10.16 36.83 17.20
CA SER A 203 -8.81 36.30 17.05
C SER A 203 -9.00 34.79 17.16
N ASP A 204 -8.95 33.98 16.09
CA ASP A 204 -7.84 33.87 15.13
C ASP A 204 -6.48 33.92 15.81
N GLU A 205 -6.35 33.11 16.87
CA GLU A 205 -5.09 32.44 17.20
C GLU A 205 -5.33 30.93 17.00
N GLU A 206 -5.64 30.56 15.77
CA GLU A 206 -5.41 29.21 15.25
C GLU A 206 -3.88 29.00 15.12
N ASP A 207 -3.43 27.77 15.38
CA ASP A 207 -2.14 27.17 14.93
C ASP A 207 -0.85 27.30 15.78
N ALA A 208 -0.86 27.70 17.06
CA ALA A 208 0.38 27.69 17.86
C ALA A 208 0.43 26.67 19.02
N ASP A 209 -0.71 26.24 19.56
CA ASP A 209 -0.77 25.39 20.75
C ASP A 209 -1.45 24.03 20.54
N GLU A 210 -1.89 23.71 19.32
CA GLU A 210 -2.53 22.41 19.02
C GLU A 210 -1.51 21.25 19.04
N ASP A 211 -0.24 21.50 18.67
CA ASP A 211 0.83 20.51 18.72
C ASP A 211 1.21 20.10 20.16
N LYS A 212 0.97 20.97 21.15
CA LYS A 212 1.31 20.70 22.56
C LYS A 212 0.21 19.92 23.29
N TYR A 213 -1.04 20.05 22.84
CA TYR A 213 -2.16 19.25 23.31
C TYR A 213 -2.24 17.88 22.61
N ALA A 214 -1.76 17.76 21.37
CA ALA A 214 -1.69 16.47 20.66
C ALA A 214 -0.80 15.43 21.36
N ASP A 215 0.31 15.86 21.98
CA ASP A 215 1.24 14.96 22.71
C ASP A 215 0.75 14.66 24.15
N SER A 216 -0.23 15.42 24.63
CA SER A 216 -0.84 15.29 25.97
C SER A 216 -2.14 14.49 25.97
N ALA A 217 -2.72 14.23 24.80
CA ALA A 217 -3.86 13.35 24.64
C ALA A 217 -3.37 11.90 24.83
N ASP A 218 -3.62 11.36 26.03
CA ASP A 218 -3.43 9.94 26.34
C ASP A 218 -4.02 9.10 25.19
N ALA A 219 -3.14 8.53 24.35
CA ALA A 219 -3.55 7.89 23.11
C ALA A 219 -4.60 6.84 23.45
N VAL A 220 -5.84 7.09 23.02
CA VAL A 220 -7.04 6.37 23.46
C VAL A 220 -6.82 4.86 23.33
N GLY A 221 -6.60 4.19 24.47
CA GLY A 221 -6.33 2.75 24.52
C GLY A 221 -4.97 2.32 25.06
N GLN A 222 -4.07 3.23 25.44
CA GLN A 222 -2.86 2.90 26.20
C GLN A 222 -3.19 2.75 27.69
N LYS A 223 -3.53 1.53 28.12
CA LYS A 223 -3.60 1.26 29.56
C LYS A 223 -2.18 1.21 30.11
N LEU A 224 -1.83 2.19 30.94
CA LEU A 224 -0.65 2.15 31.78
C LEU A 224 -0.86 1.08 32.85
N ASP A 225 -0.20 -0.07 32.72
CA ASP A 225 -0.18 -1.05 33.79
C ASP A 225 0.71 -0.51 34.93
N ALA A 226 0.06 -0.08 36.01
CA ALA A 226 0.71 0.53 37.17
C ALA A 226 1.81 -0.36 37.79
N LYS A 227 1.77 -1.68 37.54
CA LYS A 227 2.74 -2.63 38.08
C LYS A 227 4.00 -2.78 37.23
N THR A 228 3.91 -2.59 35.92
CA THR A 228 5.03 -2.82 34.99
C THR A 228 5.54 -1.54 34.34
N ARG A 229 4.88 -0.38 34.51
CA ARG A 229 5.24 0.91 33.88
C ARG A 229 5.39 0.81 32.35
N ILE A 230 4.81 -0.21 31.74
CA ILE A 230 4.80 -0.44 30.30
C ILE A 230 3.39 -0.14 29.79
N THR A 231 3.29 0.61 28.70
CA THR A 231 2.01 0.81 28.01
C THR A 231 1.69 -0.43 27.19
N VAL A 232 0.62 -1.13 27.55
CA VAL A 232 0.12 -2.24 26.72
C VAL A 232 -0.63 -1.64 25.54
N ARG A 233 0.08 -1.34 24.45
CA ARG A 233 -0.55 -0.97 23.18
C ARG A 233 -1.14 -2.22 22.53
N ASN A 234 -2.35 -2.07 21.99
CA ASN A 234 -2.88 -3.08 21.08
C ASN A 234 -1.97 -3.13 19.85
N LEU A 235 -1.38 -4.29 19.57
CA LEU A 235 -0.50 -4.51 18.42
C LEU A 235 -1.24 -4.52 17.08
N ARG A 236 -2.58 -4.65 17.12
CA ARG A 236 -3.41 -4.57 15.92
C ARG A 236 -3.60 -3.10 15.55
N ILE A 237 -3.12 -2.76 14.36
CA ILE A 237 -3.39 -1.50 13.64
C ILE A 237 -4.90 -1.45 13.37
N ARG A 238 -5.56 -0.33 13.73
CA ARG A 238 -7.03 -0.21 13.63
C ARG A 238 -7.46 0.24 12.23
N GLU A 239 -6.56 0.91 11.53
CA GLU A 239 -6.67 1.42 10.18
C GLU A 239 -6.72 0.28 9.15
N ASP A 240 -6.05 -0.83 9.45
CA ASP A 240 -6.02 -2.03 8.61
C ASP A 240 -7.23 -2.93 8.91
N THR A 241 -8.18 -2.96 7.96
CA THR A 241 -9.32 -3.85 8.04
C THR A 241 -8.91 -5.30 7.79
N ALA A 242 -9.41 -6.23 8.61
CA ALA A 242 -9.15 -7.65 8.38
C ALA A 242 -9.85 -8.11 7.10
N LYS A 243 -9.20 -8.98 6.31
CA LYS A 243 -9.70 -9.42 4.99
C LYS A 243 -11.15 -9.91 5.01
N TYR A 244 -11.55 -10.69 6.00
CA TYR A 244 -12.91 -11.23 6.15
C TYR A 244 -13.96 -10.21 6.61
N LEU A 245 -13.56 -9.00 6.99
CA LEU A 245 -14.47 -7.90 7.33
C LEU A 245 -14.70 -6.95 6.15
N ILE A 246 -13.99 -7.14 5.03
CA ILE A 246 -14.16 -6.32 3.83
C ILE A 246 -15.57 -6.53 3.23
N ASN A 247 -16.08 -7.77 3.30
CA ASN A 247 -17.45 -8.09 2.96
C ASN A 247 -18.03 -9.06 4.01
N LEU A 248 -19.16 -8.70 4.63
CA LEU A 248 -19.83 -9.48 5.67
C LEU A 248 -20.81 -10.52 5.11
N ASP A 249 -21.07 -10.50 3.80
CA ASP A 249 -21.92 -11.48 3.16
C ASP A 249 -21.30 -12.87 3.28
N PRO A 250 -22.02 -13.89 3.79
CA PRO A 250 -21.47 -15.23 4.00
C PRO A 250 -21.13 -15.95 2.69
N THR A 251 -21.70 -15.48 1.56
CA THR A 251 -21.44 -15.99 0.20
C THR A 251 -20.34 -15.23 -0.54
N SER A 252 -19.64 -14.32 0.14
CA SER A 252 -18.50 -13.59 -0.41
C SER A 252 -17.27 -14.50 -0.56
N ALA A 253 -16.08 -13.90 -0.71
CA ALA A 253 -14.85 -14.66 -0.89
C ALA A 253 -14.49 -15.46 0.37
N TYR A 254 -14.09 -16.72 0.17
CA TYR A 254 -13.66 -17.58 1.27
C TYR A 254 -12.33 -17.11 1.86
N TYR A 255 -12.33 -16.84 3.17
CA TYR A 255 -11.16 -16.57 3.97
C TYR A 255 -10.74 -17.84 4.72
N ASP A 256 -9.51 -18.31 4.51
CA ASP A 256 -8.93 -19.40 5.31
C ASP A 256 -8.29 -18.81 6.59
N PRO A 257 -8.89 -19.01 7.78
CA PRO A 257 -8.35 -18.45 9.02
C PRO A 257 -7.03 -19.11 9.45
N LYS A 258 -6.70 -20.29 8.92
CA LYS A 258 -5.47 -21.02 9.27
C LYS A 258 -4.25 -20.36 8.64
N THR A 259 -4.30 -20.12 7.33
CA THR A 259 -3.22 -19.46 6.58
C THR A 259 -3.38 -17.95 6.52
N ARG A 260 -4.53 -17.42 6.96
CA ARG A 260 -4.92 -16.00 6.86
C ARG A 260 -4.91 -15.48 5.41
N SER A 261 -5.21 -16.36 4.47
CA SER A 261 -5.24 -16.04 3.04
C SER A 261 -6.67 -15.94 2.53
N MET A 262 -6.91 -14.99 1.64
CA MET A 262 -8.17 -14.83 0.92
C MET A 262 -7.85 -14.83 -0.57
N ARG A 263 -8.27 -15.88 -1.27
CA ARG A 263 -7.88 -16.07 -2.68
C ARG A 263 -8.58 -15.11 -3.62
N ASP A 264 -9.91 -15.08 -3.56
CA ASP A 264 -10.75 -14.29 -4.46
C ASP A 264 -11.02 -12.90 -3.90
N ASN A 265 -11.44 -11.98 -4.77
CA ASN A 265 -11.88 -10.65 -4.37
C ASN A 265 -13.22 -10.74 -3.59
N PRO A 266 -13.31 -10.20 -2.36
CA PRO A 266 -14.58 -10.04 -1.63
C PRO A 266 -15.68 -9.33 -2.42
N ASN A 267 -15.29 -8.31 -3.20
CA ASN A 267 -16.19 -7.40 -3.89
C ASN A 267 -16.09 -7.64 -5.40
N LYS A 268 -16.79 -8.66 -5.89
CA LYS A 268 -16.76 -9.05 -7.32
C LYS A 268 -17.33 -7.99 -8.28
N ASN A 269 -18.17 -7.10 -7.78
CA ASN A 269 -18.87 -6.09 -8.58
C ASN A 269 -18.02 -4.83 -8.81
N VAL A 270 -16.95 -4.65 -8.06
CA VAL A 270 -16.05 -3.50 -8.15
C VAL A 270 -14.82 -3.91 -8.94
N ASN A 271 -14.29 -3.00 -9.76
CA ASN A 271 -13.06 -3.26 -10.47
C ASN A 271 -11.92 -3.52 -9.46
N PRO A 272 -10.97 -4.41 -9.78
CA PRO A 272 -9.82 -4.70 -8.93
C PRO A 272 -9.00 -3.47 -8.52
N GLU A 273 -8.87 -2.49 -9.42
CA GLU A 273 -8.07 -1.28 -9.20
C GLU A 273 -8.70 -0.31 -8.19
N ASP A 274 -10.04 -0.26 -8.13
CA ASP A 274 -10.78 0.64 -7.23
C ASP A 274 -11.03 -0.01 -5.86
N SER A 275 -10.76 -1.32 -5.73
CA SER A 275 -10.97 -2.07 -4.51
C SER A 275 -9.76 -1.95 -3.58
N GLN A 276 -9.99 -1.71 -2.28
CA GLN A 276 -8.90 -1.71 -1.28
C GLN A 276 -8.11 -3.04 -1.25
N PHE A 277 -8.79 -4.15 -1.57
CA PHE A 277 -8.17 -5.47 -1.69
C PHE A 277 -8.87 -6.27 -2.79
N ALA A 278 -8.11 -6.63 -3.83
CA ALA A 278 -8.61 -7.37 -4.98
C ALA A 278 -8.40 -8.91 -4.90
N GLY A 279 -8.07 -9.45 -3.73
CA GLY A 279 -7.75 -10.87 -3.54
C GLY A 279 -6.25 -11.18 -3.64
N ASP A 280 -5.81 -12.22 -2.92
CA ASP A 280 -4.41 -12.65 -2.94
C ASP A 280 -4.01 -13.22 -4.32
N ASN A 281 -4.96 -13.78 -5.09
CA ASN A 281 -4.68 -14.29 -6.45
C ASN A 281 -4.29 -13.17 -7.43
N PHE A 282 -4.87 -11.97 -7.27
CA PHE A 282 -4.54 -10.81 -8.09
C PHE A 282 -3.10 -10.36 -7.81
N LEU A 283 -2.73 -10.25 -6.53
CA LEU A 283 -1.39 -9.84 -6.10
C LEU A 283 -0.32 -10.90 -6.40
N ARG A 284 -0.67 -12.19 -6.40
CA ARG A 284 0.30 -13.29 -6.62
C ARG A 284 0.92 -13.26 -8.02
N ASN A 285 0.16 -12.79 -9.01
CA ASN A 285 0.60 -12.73 -10.40
C ASN A 285 1.00 -11.32 -10.85
N SER A 286 1.04 -10.33 -9.95
CA SER A 286 1.46 -8.97 -10.28
C SER A 286 2.97 -8.77 -10.10
N GLY A 287 3.52 -7.72 -10.71
CA GLY A 287 4.93 -7.35 -10.61
C GLY A 287 5.89 -8.29 -11.35
N GLU A 288 7.04 -8.56 -10.73
CA GLU A 288 8.15 -9.30 -11.33
C GLU A 288 7.90 -10.81 -11.49
N ALA A 289 6.87 -11.36 -10.82
CA ALA A 289 6.53 -12.78 -10.88
C ALA A 289 6.31 -13.25 -12.32
N VAL A 290 5.69 -12.41 -13.15
CA VAL A 290 5.44 -12.68 -14.57
C VAL A 290 6.75 -12.73 -15.36
N ASP A 291 7.71 -11.86 -15.04
CA ASP A 291 8.99 -11.81 -15.76
C ASP A 291 9.89 -12.98 -15.39
N VAL A 292 9.87 -13.43 -14.13
CA VAL A 292 10.53 -14.68 -13.71
C VAL A 292 9.90 -15.89 -14.41
N GLN A 293 8.56 -15.93 -14.54
CA GLN A 293 7.89 -16.99 -15.31
C GLN A 293 8.28 -16.97 -16.79
N LYS A 294 8.37 -15.79 -17.42
CA LYS A 294 8.87 -15.66 -18.81
C LYS A 294 10.30 -16.15 -18.93
N LEU A 295 11.16 -15.82 -17.98
CA LEU A 295 12.55 -16.30 -17.94
C LEU A 295 12.61 -17.82 -17.78
N GLN A 296 11.76 -18.40 -16.94
CA GLN A 296 11.63 -19.85 -16.78
C GLN A 296 11.18 -20.53 -18.08
N LEU A 297 10.19 -19.97 -18.78
CA LEU A 297 9.76 -20.45 -20.08
C LEU A 297 10.89 -20.37 -21.12
N PHE A 298 11.66 -19.28 -21.11
CA PHE A 298 12.84 -19.12 -21.97
C PHE A 298 13.91 -20.17 -21.68
N ALA A 299 14.19 -20.45 -20.40
CA ALA A 299 15.14 -21.48 -19.99
C ALA A 299 14.69 -22.87 -20.48
N TRP A 300 13.40 -23.24 -20.32
CA TRP A 300 12.87 -24.51 -20.83
C TRP A 300 12.91 -24.61 -22.35
N GLN A 301 12.60 -23.53 -23.07
CA GLN A 301 12.70 -23.50 -24.53
C GLN A 301 14.15 -23.61 -25.01
N SER A 302 15.08 -23.00 -24.29
CA SER A 302 16.52 -23.08 -24.59
C SER A 302 17.06 -24.48 -24.32
N ALA A 303 16.67 -25.09 -23.19
CA ALA A 303 17.01 -26.47 -22.85
C ALA A 303 16.46 -27.47 -23.88
N ALA A 304 15.21 -27.29 -24.34
CA ALA A 304 14.63 -28.11 -25.41
C ALA A 304 15.36 -27.96 -26.75
N ARG A 305 16.03 -26.83 -26.99
CA ARG A 305 16.89 -26.59 -28.16
C ARG A 305 18.33 -27.06 -27.97
N GLY A 306 18.67 -27.61 -26.80
CA GLY A 306 20.02 -28.11 -26.48
C GLY A 306 20.97 -27.08 -25.88
N ASN A 307 20.50 -25.86 -25.58
CA ASN A 307 21.29 -24.86 -24.84
C ASN A 307 21.06 -25.03 -23.34
N ASP A 308 22.14 -25.21 -22.58
CA ASP A 308 22.07 -25.40 -21.13
C ASP A 308 21.90 -24.04 -20.41
N VAL A 309 20.66 -23.59 -20.29
CA VAL A 309 20.26 -22.40 -19.54
C VAL A 309 19.32 -22.83 -18.43
N HIS A 310 19.72 -22.64 -17.18
CA HIS A 310 18.92 -23.03 -16.02
C HIS A 310 18.68 -21.83 -15.09
N LEU A 311 17.42 -21.58 -14.77
CA LEU A 311 16.98 -20.45 -13.95
C LEU A 311 17.67 -20.41 -12.58
N ASN A 312 17.74 -21.55 -11.88
CA ASN A 312 18.24 -21.57 -10.49
C ASN A 312 19.75 -21.81 -10.40
N ALA A 313 20.37 -22.37 -11.45
CA ALA A 313 21.79 -22.74 -11.38
C ALA A 313 22.65 -21.55 -11.78
N ASN A 314 22.35 -20.95 -12.93
CA ASN A 314 23.02 -19.75 -13.44
C ASN A 314 21.99 -18.65 -13.74
N PRO A 315 21.37 -18.04 -12.71
CA PRO A 315 20.28 -17.07 -12.88
C PRO A 315 20.70 -15.84 -13.69
N THR A 316 21.88 -15.30 -13.41
CA THR A 316 22.41 -14.10 -14.08
C THR A 316 22.73 -14.35 -15.55
N GLN A 317 23.33 -15.51 -15.87
CA GLN A 317 23.57 -15.93 -17.24
C GLN A 317 22.24 -16.08 -18.01
N GLY A 318 21.24 -16.71 -17.39
CA GLY A 318 19.92 -16.86 -17.98
C GLY A 318 19.23 -15.53 -18.24
N GLU A 319 19.34 -14.58 -17.32
CA GLU A 319 18.76 -13.24 -17.43
C GLU A 319 19.41 -12.42 -18.54
N ILE A 320 20.75 -12.40 -18.63
CA ILE A 320 21.48 -11.75 -19.73
C ILE A 320 21.09 -12.35 -21.10
N LEU A 321 21.02 -13.68 -21.20
CA LEU A 321 20.60 -14.36 -22.43
C LEU A 321 19.15 -14.05 -22.79
N HIS A 322 18.26 -13.93 -21.80
CA HIS A 322 16.87 -13.55 -22.01
C HIS A 322 16.73 -12.09 -22.45
N HIS A 323 17.54 -11.17 -21.91
CA HIS A 323 17.61 -9.78 -22.38
C HIS A 323 18.06 -9.73 -23.84
N GLN A 324 19.18 -10.39 -24.18
CA GLN A 324 19.67 -10.48 -25.55
C GLN A 324 18.63 -11.12 -26.48
N TYR A 325 17.86 -12.09 -25.98
CA TYR A 325 16.75 -12.70 -26.73
C TYR A 325 15.61 -11.72 -26.97
N LYS A 326 15.24 -10.88 -25.99
CA LYS A 326 14.24 -9.82 -26.17
C LYS A 326 14.68 -8.81 -27.23
N ASP A 327 15.92 -8.33 -27.15
CA ASP A 327 16.49 -7.39 -28.12
C ASP A 327 16.45 -7.97 -29.54
N LYS A 328 16.94 -9.20 -29.70
CA LYS A 328 16.90 -9.92 -30.98
C LYS A 328 15.48 -10.18 -31.46
N LYS A 329 14.54 -10.48 -30.56
CA LYS A 329 13.13 -10.69 -30.88
C LYS A 329 12.51 -9.39 -31.40
N ASP A 330 12.85 -8.24 -30.84
CA ASP A 330 12.31 -6.96 -31.29
C ASP A 330 12.94 -6.51 -32.62
N GLN A 331 14.22 -6.78 -32.85
CA GLN A 331 14.85 -6.66 -34.17
C GLN A 331 14.20 -7.59 -35.22
N LEU A 332 13.86 -8.83 -34.84
CA LEU A 332 13.15 -9.75 -35.73
C LEU A 332 11.71 -9.27 -36.01
N LYS A 333 11.04 -8.66 -35.03
CA LYS A 333 9.72 -8.03 -35.27
C LYS A 333 9.84 -6.85 -36.22
N SER A 334 10.82 -5.96 -36.05
CA SER A 334 10.98 -4.80 -36.94
C SER A 334 11.30 -5.23 -38.38
N THR A 335 12.24 -6.16 -38.55
CA THR A 335 12.54 -6.74 -39.87
C THR A 335 11.34 -7.47 -40.47
N SER A 336 10.57 -8.22 -39.67
CA SER A 336 9.33 -8.85 -40.15
C SER A 336 8.29 -7.81 -40.61
N LYS A 337 8.12 -6.71 -39.86
CA LYS A 337 7.19 -5.61 -40.21
C LYS A 337 7.59 -4.98 -41.53
N VAL A 338 8.88 -4.66 -41.69
CA VAL A 338 9.42 -4.13 -42.95
C VAL A 338 9.23 -5.12 -44.10
N SER A 339 9.49 -6.41 -43.88
CA SER A 339 9.30 -7.43 -44.91
C SER A 339 7.83 -7.61 -45.32
N ILE A 340 6.90 -7.45 -44.39
CA ILE A 340 5.46 -7.52 -44.64
C ILE A 340 5.02 -6.29 -45.42
N LEU A 341 5.45 -5.09 -45.00
CA LEU A 341 5.18 -3.84 -45.72
C LEU A 341 5.71 -3.88 -47.15
N ALA A 342 6.92 -4.39 -47.36
CA ALA A 342 7.50 -4.52 -48.70
C ALA A 342 6.75 -5.52 -49.61
N LYS A 343 6.14 -6.57 -49.04
CA LYS A 343 5.42 -7.60 -49.80
C LYS A 343 3.97 -7.22 -50.11
N TYR A 344 3.30 -6.56 -49.19
CA TYR A 344 1.86 -6.29 -49.27
C TYR A 344 1.53 -4.82 -49.56
N GLY A 345 2.52 -3.93 -49.50
CA GLY A 345 2.30 -2.48 -49.62
C GLY A 345 1.49 -1.91 -48.44
N GLY A 346 1.28 -0.59 -48.43
CA GLY A 346 0.45 0.09 -47.42
C GLY A 346 1.19 1.02 -46.45
N GLU A 347 2.45 1.37 -46.76
CA GLU A 347 3.20 2.40 -46.03
C GLU A 347 2.47 3.76 -46.05
N GLU A 348 1.84 4.10 -47.18
CA GLU A 348 1.02 5.32 -47.37
C GLU A 348 -0.18 5.43 -46.40
N TYR A 349 -0.67 4.30 -45.86
CA TYR A 349 -1.78 4.29 -44.90
C TYR A 349 -1.31 4.26 -43.44
N LEU A 350 -0.01 4.06 -43.20
CA LEU A 350 0.60 4.11 -41.87
C LEU A 350 1.07 5.52 -41.50
N GLU A 351 1.36 6.37 -42.49
CA GLU A 351 1.65 7.78 -42.28
C GLU A 351 0.41 8.48 -41.74
N LYS A 352 0.33 8.57 -40.41
CA LYS A 352 -0.74 9.33 -39.75
C LYS A 352 -0.59 10.78 -40.19
N ALA A 353 -1.64 11.35 -40.79
CA ALA A 353 -1.67 12.77 -41.12
C ALA A 353 -1.21 13.63 -39.92
N PRO A 354 -0.48 14.73 -40.15
CA PRO A 354 0.05 15.56 -39.08
C PRO A 354 -1.05 15.90 -38.07
N LYS A 355 -0.70 15.87 -36.77
CA LYS A 355 -1.66 16.04 -35.67
C LYS A 355 -2.52 17.31 -35.80
N GLU A 356 -1.98 18.33 -36.44
CA GLU A 356 -2.66 19.59 -36.77
C GLU A 356 -3.88 19.37 -37.68
N LEU A 357 -3.76 18.52 -38.70
CA LEU A 357 -4.87 18.12 -39.57
C LEU A 357 -5.82 17.14 -38.88
N LEU A 358 -5.30 16.26 -38.01
CA LEU A 358 -6.10 15.25 -37.31
C LEU A 358 -6.99 15.87 -36.22
N ASN A 359 -6.46 16.85 -35.49
CA ASN A 359 -7.15 17.50 -34.37
C ASN A 359 -7.98 18.71 -34.83
N GLY A 360 -7.78 19.21 -36.06
CA GLY A 360 -8.48 20.38 -36.60
C GLY A 360 -8.26 21.67 -35.82
N GLN A 361 -7.26 21.69 -34.93
CA GLN A 361 -6.91 22.81 -34.08
C GLN A 361 -5.67 23.49 -34.63
N THR A 362 -5.79 24.75 -35.03
CA THR A 362 -4.71 25.60 -35.54
C THR A 362 -3.97 26.36 -34.43
N GLU A 363 -4.37 26.17 -33.17
CA GLU A 363 -3.88 26.95 -32.03
C GLU A 363 -3.26 26.03 -30.98
N ASP A 364 -1.95 26.17 -30.79
CA ASP A 364 -1.23 25.56 -29.67
C ASP A 364 -1.46 26.43 -28.42
N TYR A 365 -1.96 25.84 -27.34
CA TYR A 365 -2.13 26.53 -26.06
C TYR A 365 -0.77 26.89 -25.44
N VAL A 366 -0.57 28.18 -25.14
CA VAL A 366 0.67 28.71 -24.54
C VAL A 366 0.32 29.49 -23.27
N GLU A 367 0.78 29.00 -22.12
CA GLU A 367 0.68 29.68 -20.84
C GLU A 367 1.87 30.62 -20.64
N TYR A 368 1.62 31.89 -20.37
CA TYR A 368 2.63 32.88 -20.03
C TYR A 368 2.66 33.10 -18.52
N SER A 369 3.85 33.20 -17.95
CA SER A 369 4.05 33.69 -16.59
C SER A 369 3.56 35.13 -16.48
N ARG A 370 3.36 35.61 -15.24
CA ARG A 370 3.07 37.02 -14.97
C ARG A 370 4.17 37.97 -15.49
N THR A 371 5.37 37.45 -15.74
CA THR A 371 6.52 38.16 -16.32
C THR A 371 6.63 38.01 -17.84
N GLY A 372 5.69 37.31 -18.50
CA GLY A 372 5.62 37.14 -19.95
C GLY A 372 6.50 36.02 -20.53
N GLN A 373 7.11 35.18 -19.68
CA GLN A 373 7.87 34.01 -20.11
C GLN A 373 6.93 32.82 -20.31
N VAL A 374 7.13 32.03 -21.36
CA VAL A 374 6.29 30.84 -21.62
C VAL A 374 6.60 29.77 -20.58
N ILE A 375 5.59 29.37 -19.78
CA ILE A 375 5.70 28.31 -18.76
C ILE A 375 5.33 26.95 -19.37
N LYS A 376 4.30 26.90 -20.21
CA LYS A 376 3.86 25.70 -20.94
C LYS A 376 3.47 26.07 -22.37
N GLY A 377 3.94 25.30 -23.33
CA GLY A 377 3.73 25.54 -24.76
C GLY A 377 5.04 25.68 -25.53
N ARG A 378 4.97 25.78 -26.86
CA ARG A 378 6.15 26.00 -27.71
C ARG A 378 6.68 27.42 -27.50
N GLU A 379 7.98 27.55 -27.25
CA GLU A 379 8.65 28.86 -27.21
C GLU A 379 8.49 29.58 -28.55
N ARG A 380 8.30 30.90 -28.52
CA ARG A 380 8.20 31.71 -29.75
C ARG A 380 9.48 31.54 -30.56
N ALA A 381 9.36 31.05 -31.80
CA ALA A 381 10.47 31.00 -32.74
C ALA A 381 11.10 32.40 -32.85
N LYS A 382 12.43 32.47 -32.75
CA LYS A 382 13.16 33.75 -32.88
C LYS A 382 12.81 34.36 -34.24
N ALA A 383 12.42 35.64 -34.23
CA ALA A 383 12.06 36.34 -35.46
C ALA A 383 13.30 36.43 -36.37
N LYS A 384 13.25 35.74 -37.52
CA LYS A 384 14.28 35.83 -38.55
C LYS A 384 14.24 37.23 -39.18
N SER A 385 15.40 37.80 -39.49
CA SER A 385 15.45 39.09 -40.16
C SER A 385 14.88 38.98 -41.59
N LYS A 386 14.55 40.12 -42.23
CA LYS A 386 14.07 40.16 -43.63
C LYS A 386 15.09 39.61 -44.63
N TYR A 387 16.36 39.58 -44.26
CA TYR A 387 17.46 39.08 -45.09
C TYR A 387 17.76 37.63 -44.73
N ASP A 388 18.19 36.86 -45.73
CA ASP A 388 18.61 35.47 -45.53
C ASP A 388 19.82 35.44 -44.58
N GLU A 389 19.55 35.11 -43.33
CA GLU A 389 20.55 34.85 -42.30
C GLU A 389 21.17 33.46 -42.49
N ASP A 390 22.42 33.29 -42.07
CA ASP A 390 23.15 32.02 -42.14
C ASP A 390 23.35 31.46 -43.57
N VAL A 391 23.51 32.34 -44.57
CA VAL A 391 23.91 31.92 -45.92
C VAL A 391 25.42 31.63 -45.97
N PHE A 392 25.74 30.34 -45.96
CA PHE A 392 27.09 29.83 -46.08
C PHE A 392 27.48 29.65 -47.54
N VAL A 393 28.35 30.52 -48.05
CA VAL A 393 28.91 30.40 -49.40
C VAL A 393 30.12 29.46 -49.37
N ASN A 394 30.34 28.65 -50.41
CA ASN A 394 31.56 27.86 -50.63
C ASN A 394 32.10 27.05 -49.41
N ASN A 395 31.20 26.36 -48.71
CA ASN A 395 31.47 25.43 -47.60
C ASN A 395 32.10 26.08 -46.34
N HIS A 396 31.91 27.38 -46.14
CA HIS A 396 32.26 28.05 -44.88
C HIS A 396 31.22 27.72 -43.79
N THR A 397 31.64 27.59 -42.53
CA THR A 397 30.72 27.38 -41.38
C THR A 397 30.31 28.68 -40.70
N ALA A 398 30.79 29.82 -41.20
CA ALA A 398 30.50 31.15 -40.71
C ALA A 398 30.17 32.08 -41.89
N VAL A 399 29.31 33.08 -41.66
CA VAL A 399 28.94 34.07 -42.68
C VAL A 399 30.11 35.05 -42.92
N TRP A 400 30.18 35.64 -44.11
CA TRP A 400 31.18 36.65 -44.42
C TRP A 400 31.04 37.88 -43.51
N GLY A 401 32.15 38.36 -42.95
CA GLY A 401 32.15 39.45 -41.97
C GLY A 401 31.98 39.00 -40.52
N SER A 402 31.92 37.69 -40.28
CA SER A 402 31.97 37.11 -38.92
C SER A 402 33.32 37.31 -38.23
N TRP A 403 34.38 37.67 -38.97
CA TRP A 403 35.71 37.93 -38.42
C TRP A 403 36.31 39.21 -38.98
N TYR A 404 37.00 39.96 -38.12
CA TYR A 404 37.67 41.21 -38.48
C TYR A 404 39.14 41.14 -38.13
N GLN A 405 40.00 41.29 -39.12
CA GLN A 405 41.43 41.34 -38.90
C GLN A 405 41.86 42.77 -38.53
N MET A 406 42.18 42.95 -37.25
CA MET A 406 42.55 44.25 -36.68
C MET A 406 43.82 44.86 -37.30
N SER A 407 44.76 44.02 -37.78
CA SER A 407 46.04 44.51 -38.33
C SER A 407 45.96 45.03 -39.77
N THR A 408 45.01 44.53 -40.57
CA THR A 408 44.83 44.93 -41.98
C THR A 408 43.54 45.71 -42.21
N GLY A 409 42.67 45.81 -41.21
CA GLY A 409 41.38 46.51 -41.28
C GLY A 409 40.37 45.87 -42.24
N LYS A 410 40.46 44.55 -42.44
CA LYS A 410 39.64 43.82 -43.42
C LYS A 410 38.74 42.79 -42.74
N TRP A 411 37.56 42.61 -43.32
CA TRP A 411 36.58 41.59 -42.91
C TRP A 411 36.83 40.27 -43.62
N GLY A 412 36.57 39.18 -42.92
CA GLY A 412 36.73 37.81 -43.42
C GLY A 412 35.78 36.83 -42.76
N TYR A 413 35.99 35.54 -43.03
CA TYR A 413 35.25 34.45 -42.41
C TYR A 413 35.89 34.01 -41.09
N ALA A 414 35.10 33.79 -40.04
CA ALA A 414 35.60 33.28 -38.76
C ALA A 414 36.11 31.84 -38.82
N CYS A 415 35.58 31.01 -39.72
CA CYS A 415 35.93 29.59 -39.78
C CYS A 415 37.35 29.31 -40.28
N CYS A 416 37.91 30.16 -41.15
CA CYS A 416 39.23 29.93 -41.76
C CYS A 416 40.09 31.21 -41.86
N HIS A 417 39.62 32.33 -41.32
CA HIS A 417 40.27 33.66 -41.39
C HIS A 417 40.60 34.14 -42.81
N SER A 418 39.90 33.62 -43.83
CA SER A 418 40.12 34.07 -45.21
C SER A 418 39.47 35.44 -45.46
N ILE A 419 40.19 36.30 -46.17
CA ILE A 419 39.83 37.70 -46.46
C ILE A 419 39.26 37.81 -47.89
N LEU A 420 38.85 36.69 -48.50
CA LEU A 420 38.26 36.67 -49.85
C LEU A 420 36.88 36.03 -49.83
N HIS A 421 35.84 36.81 -50.17
CA HIS A 421 34.43 36.40 -50.13
C HIS A 421 34.12 35.22 -51.07
N GLY A 422 34.90 35.03 -52.12
CA GLY A 422 34.71 33.91 -53.06
C GLY A 422 35.53 32.66 -52.75
N SER A 423 36.36 32.68 -51.70
CA SER A 423 37.27 31.55 -51.42
C SER A 423 36.52 30.33 -50.90
N TYR A 424 37.06 29.13 -51.14
CA TYR A 424 36.58 27.90 -50.51
C TYR A 424 37.12 27.82 -49.08
N CYS A 425 36.35 27.25 -48.16
CA CYS A 425 36.78 27.10 -46.77
C CYS A 425 38.03 26.22 -46.66
N ALA A 426 39.10 26.77 -46.08
CA ALA A 426 40.34 26.05 -45.79
C ALA A 426 40.37 25.46 -44.37
N GLY A 427 39.31 25.66 -43.57
CA GLY A 427 39.23 25.22 -42.18
C GLY A 427 40.37 25.75 -41.30
N GLU A 428 40.76 24.96 -40.30
CA GLU A 428 41.83 25.29 -39.33
C GLU A 428 43.19 25.51 -40.01
N ALA A 429 43.48 24.82 -41.11
CA ALA A 429 44.71 25.00 -41.88
C ALA A 429 44.85 26.42 -42.47
N GLY A 430 43.72 27.09 -42.76
CA GLY A 430 43.71 28.49 -43.18
C GLY A 430 44.13 29.46 -42.07
N ILE A 431 43.76 29.15 -40.82
CA ILE A 431 44.13 29.93 -39.65
C ILE A 431 45.64 29.78 -39.42
N GLU A 432 46.13 28.55 -39.37
CA GLU A 432 47.57 28.26 -39.18
C GLU A 432 48.43 28.90 -40.27
N ALA A 433 48.00 28.84 -41.54
CA ALA A 433 48.70 29.51 -42.63
C ALA A 433 48.68 31.04 -42.50
N ALA A 434 47.57 31.63 -42.08
CA ALA A 434 47.48 33.07 -41.83
C ALA A 434 48.34 33.50 -40.62
N GLU A 435 48.46 32.66 -39.60
CA GLU A 435 49.33 32.89 -38.44
C GLU A 435 50.82 32.71 -38.77
N ALA A 436 51.15 31.72 -39.60
CA ALA A 436 52.50 31.54 -40.14
C ALA A 436 52.91 32.71 -41.04
N ALA A 437 51.97 33.29 -41.78
CA ALA A 437 52.20 34.46 -42.64
C ALA A 437 52.27 35.80 -41.87
N LYS A 438 51.94 35.85 -40.57
CA LYS A 438 52.15 37.06 -39.75
C LYS A 438 53.65 37.34 -39.67
N ALA A 439 54.04 38.58 -39.93
CA ALA A 439 55.44 39.01 -40.06
C ALA A 439 56.37 38.63 -38.88
N GLN A 440 55.83 38.39 -37.67
CA GLN A 440 56.63 37.94 -36.53
C GLN A 440 57.10 36.48 -36.62
N ASN A 441 56.37 35.61 -37.32
CA ASN A 441 56.75 34.20 -37.53
C ASN A 441 57.70 34.04 -38.73
N LEU A 442 57.63 34.93 -39.72
CA LEU A 442 58.58 34.95 -40.86
C LEU A 442 59.99 35.42 -40.47
N LEU A 443 60.13 36.15 -39.36
CA LEU A 443 61.41 36.64 -38.85
C LEU A 443 62.16 35.62 -37.98
N ASN A 444 61.58 34.44 -37.72
CA ASN A 444 62.18 33.41 -36.87
C ASN A 444 62.03 32.01 -37.53
N PRO A 445 62.97 31.57 -38.38
CA PRO A 445 62.85 30.28 -39.04
C PRO A 445 63.12 29.16 -38.03
N ARG A 446 62.06 28.44 -37.61
CA ARG A 446 62.21 27.19 -36.86
C ARG A 446 62.92 26.14 -37.72
N SER A 447 63.82 25.37 -37.12
CA SER A 447 64.57 24.33 -37.83
C SER A 447 63.66 23.16 -38.19
N LEU A 448 63.88 22.57 -39.36
CA LEU A 448 63.12 21.41 -39.89
C LEU A 448 63.18 20.16 -38.97
N LEU A 449 64.09 20.17 -37.99
CA LEU A 449 64.25 19.12 -36.98
C LEU A 449 63.20 19.23 -35.86
N GLU A 450 62.78 20.45 -35.49
CA GLU A 450 61.76 20.69 -34.46
C GLU A 450 60.36 20.29 -34.95
N THR A 451 60.06 20.56 -36.23
CA THR A 451 58.76 20.22 -36.84
C THR A 451 58.55 18.71 -37.01
N HIS A 452 59.63 17.92 -37.13
CA HIS A 452 59.57 16.46 -37.22
C HIS A 452 59.42 15.76 -35.85
N LEU A 453 59.83 16.40 -34.76
CA LEU A 453 59.73 15.82 -33.40
C LEU A 453 58.32 15.94 -32.81
N GLU A 454 57.57 17.00 -33.15
CA GLU A 454 56.18 17.19 -32.69
C GLU A 454 55.18 16.31 -33.47
N THR A 455 55.51 15.94 -34.71
CA THR A 455 54.64 15.14 -35.59
C THR A 455 54.76 13.62 -35.40
N GLY A 456 55.75 13.15 -34.62
CA GLY A 456 56.01 11.72 -34.38
C GLY A 456 55.22 11.05 -33.24
N GLY A 457 54.38 11.79 -32.51
CA GLY A 457 53.80 11.32 -31.24
C GLY A 457 52.34 10.88 -31.21
N LYS A 458 51.58 10.95 -32.32
CA LYS A 458 50.11 10.67 -32.30
C LYS A 458 49.66 9.76 -33.45
N GLY A 459 50.05 8.49 -33.36
CA GLY A 459 49.41 7.40 -34.09
C GLY A 459 48.38 6.69 -33.22
N LYS A 460 47.08 7.01 -33.39
CA LYS A 460 45.87 6.16 -33.25
C LYS A 460 44.64 7.03 -32.95
N GLU A 461 43.94 7.48 -33.99
CA GLU A 461 42.55 7.90 -33.86
C GLU A 461 41.64 6.68 -34.03
N LYS A 462 40.96 6.32 -32.94
CA LYS A 462 39.70 5.60 -32.98
C LYS A 462 38.62 6.58 -33.42
N ALA A 463 37.76 6.14 -34.34
CA ALA A 463 36.57 6.83 -34.76
C ALA A 463 35.71 7.25 -33.56
N LYS A 464 35.36 8.55 -33.50
CA LYS A 464 34.37 9.07 -32.55
C LYS A 464 32.97 8.92 -33.17
N ILE A 465 32.20 7.99 -32.61
CA ILE A 465 30.75 7.99 -32.66
C ILE A 465 30.29 9.06 -31.66
N ALA A 466 29.39 9.94 -32.07
CA ALA A 466 28.72 10.87 -31.17
C ALA A 466 27.71 10.10 -30.32
N GLU A 467 27.93 10.04 -29.01
CA GLU A 467 26.96 9.57 -28.02
C GLU A 467 26.52 10.72 -27.10
N ASP A 468 25.23 10.71 -26.77
CA ASP A 468 24.49 11.73 -26.03
C ASP A 468 25.00 11.99 -24.59
N PRO A 469 24.96 13.24 -24.10
CA PRO A 469 25.52 13.64 -22.81
C PRO A 469 24.62 13.36 -21.59
N SER A 470 23.80 12.29 -21.60
CA SER A 470 22.86 11.98 -20.50
C SER A 470 23.22 10.74 -19.67
N LEU A 471 24.34 10.05 -19.95
CA LEU A 471 24.68 8.77 -19.30
C LEU A 471 26.10 8.61 -18.73
N SER A 472 26.88 9.68 -18.54
CA SER A 472 28.17 9.57 -17.83
C SER A 472 28.04 9.86 -16.34
N LYS A 473 27.74 8.83 -15.54
CA LYS A 473 27.93 8.86 -14.08
C LYS A 473 29.44 8.83 -13.82
N LYS A 474 30.10 9.99 -13.81
CA LYS A 474 31.51 10.13 -13.42
C LYS A 474 31.65 9.70 -11.96
N ARG A 475 32.39 8.61 -11.71
CA ARG A 475 32.82 8.22 -10.37
C ARG A 475 33.91 9.19 -9.94
N LEU A 476 33.68 9.89 -8.83
CA LEU A 476 34.63 10.80 -8.21
C LEU A 476 35.82 9.99 -7.68
N GLY A 477 37.05 10.34 -8.08
CA GLY A 477 38.28 9.81 -7.47
C GLY A 477 39.19 8.90 -8.30
N GLU A 478 39.13 8.91 -9.63
CA GLU A 478 40.04 8.09 -10.49
C GLU A 478 40.77 8.88 -11.59
N LYS A 479 40.94 10.20 -11.44
CA LYS A 479 41.88 10.95 -12.29
C LYS A 479 42.59 12.02 -11.47
N ASP A 480 43.88 12.18 -11.72
CA ASP A 480 44.71 13.29 -11.24
C ASP A 480 44.13 14.62 -11.74
N ALA A 481 43.15 15.14 -11.02
CA ALA A 481 42.67 16.50 -11.21
C ALA A 481 43.78 17.45 -10.71
N ALA A 482 44.02 18.54 -11.43
CA ALA A 482 44.93 19.56 -10.96
C ALA A 482 44.33 20.23 -9.71
N LEU A 483 44.80 19.82 -8.53
CA LEU A 483 44.32 20.36 -7.26
C LEU A 483 44.89 21.76 -7.02
N ASP A 484 44.05 22.66 -6.53
CA ASP A 484 44.49 23.97 -6.05
C ASP A 484 45.22 23.80 -4.71
N ASN A 485 46.54 24.01 -4.71
CA ASN A 485 47.41 23.83 -3.53
C ASN A 485 46.92 24.61 -2.29
N ASP A 486 46.37 25.81 -2.48
CA ASP A 486 45.89 26.66 -1.38
C ASP A 486 44.63 26.08 -0.71
N LYS A 487 43.71 25.51 -1.50
CA LYS A 487 42.49 24.87 -0.99
C LYS A 487 42.80 23.54 -0.31
N LEU A 488 43.75 22.78 -0.85
CA LEU A 488 44.23 21.54 -0.23
C LEU A 488 44.90 21.81 1.12
N GLN A 489 45.73 22.86 1.23
CA GLN A 489 46.33 23.25 2.50
C GLN A 489 45.30 23.72 3.53
N TRP A 490 44.28 24.45 3.09
CA TRP A 490 43.15 24.82 3.94
C TRP A 490 42.41 23.58 4.47
N ALA A 491 42.07 22.64 3.59
CA ALA A 491 41.38 21.40 3.95
C ALA A 491 42.19 20.52 4.92
N ILE A 492 43.52 20.43 4.73
CA ILE A 492 44.42 19.73 5.65
C ILE A 492 44.46 20.40 7.04
N ALA A 493 44.41 21.73 7.09
CA ALA A 493 44.39 22.48 8.35
C ALA A 493 43.05 22.30 9.10
N GLU A 494 41.93 22.29 8.38
CA GLU A 494 40.58 22.04 8.91
C GLU A 494 40.47 20.61 9.51
N GLU A 495 40.96 19.59 8.80
CA GLU A 495 41.00 18.19 9.29
C GLU A 495 41.87 18.05 10.55
N LYS A 496 43.03 18.71 10.59
CA LYS A 496 43.89 18.74 11.78
C LYS A 496 43.23 19.42 12.98
N LYS A 497 42.48 20.50 12.76
CA LYS A 497 41.70 21.17 13.83
C LYS A 497 40.58 20.26 14.35
N ARG A 498 39.86 19.58 13.47
CA ARG A 498 38.81 18.61 13.82
C ARG A 498 39.36 17.47 14.70
N LYS A 499 40.54 16.96 14.41
CA LYS A 499 41.20 15.90 15.20
C LYS A 499 41.75 16.39 16.54
N LYS A 500 42.19 17.66 16.61
CA LYS A 500 42.78 18.24 17.82
C LYS A 500 41.75 18.54 18.92
N GLY A 501 40.45 18.47 18.61
CA GLY A 501 39.38 18.59 19.61
C GLY A 501 39.21 20.00 20.19
N ASP A 502 39.61 21.04 19.44
CA ASP A 502 39.58 22.46 19.84
C ASP A 502 38.29 23.17 19.37
N LEU A 503 37.17 22.43 19.30
CA LEU A 503 35.83 23.00 19.12
C LEU A 503 35.15 22.95 20.48
N ASP A 504 35.18 24.10 21.16
CA ASP A 504 34.47 24.34 22.41
C ASP A 504 32.99 23.96 22.26
N ASP A 505 32.55 23.22 23.28
CA ASP A 505 31.20 22.78 23.58
C ASP A 505 30.34 24.00 23.94
N ASP A 506 29.65 24.58 22.95
CA ASP A 506 28.49 25.42 23.20
C ASP A 506 27.23 24.69 22.72
N GLY A 507 26.57 24.07 23.70
CA GLY A 507 25.30 23.39 23.55
C GLY A 507 24.22 24.31 23.00
N SER A 508 23.86 24.12 21.73
CA SER A 508 22.56 24.51 21.22
C SER A 508 22.08 23.43 20.26
N ASP A 509 21.14 22.65 20.76
CA ASP A 509 20.37 21.66 20.06
C ASP A 509 19.60 22.32 18.91
N LYS A 510 20.12 22.19 17.69
CA LYS A 510 19.34 22.37 16.47
C LYS A 510 19.60 21.19 15.56
N ARG A 511 18.63 20.27 15.58
CA ARG A 511 18.20 19.52 14.40
C ARG A 511 18.30 20.43 13.18
N ARG A 512 19.38 20.30 12.40
CA ARG A 512 19.37 20.78 11.03
C ARG A 512 18.37 19.93 10.29
N LYS A 513 17.23 20.54 9.98
CA LYS A 513 16.26 20.10 8.99
C LYS A 513 17.07 19.66 7.76
N TYR A 514 16.95 18.39 7.40
CA TYR A 514 17.52 17.86 6.17
C TYR A 514 16.78 18.50 5.00
N THR A 515 17.18 19.70 4.61
CA THR A 515 16.89 20.27 3.30
C THR A 515 17.93 19.72 2.36
N GLY A 516 17.49 18.94 1.37
CA GLY A 516 18.32 18.31 0.35
C GLY A 516 19.07 19.31 -0.51
N GLY A 517 20.19 19.81 0.01
CA GLY A 517 21.29 20.38 -0.75
C GLY A 517 22.44 19.39 -0.69
N HIS A 518 22.79 18.81 -1.84
CA HIS A 518 23.98 18.00 -2.01
C HIS A 518 25.18 18.92 -1.79
N GLN A 519 25.77 18.93 -0.59
CA GLN A 519 27.05 19.61 -0.37
C GLN A 519 28.12 18.64 -0.86
N ASP A 520 28.47 18.77 -2.14
CA ASP A 520 29.49 17.95 -2.80
C ASP A 520 30.82 18.07 -2.05
N VAL A 521 31.31 16.97 -1.49
CA VAL A 521 32.67 16.88 -0.92
C VAL A 521 33.65 17.16 -2.05
N THR A 522 34.52 18.17 -1.88
CA THR A 522 35.45 18.54 -2.94
C THR A 522 36.57 17.51 -3.06
N GLU A 523 37.21 17.43 -4.23
CA GLU A 523 38.29 16.47 -4.48
C GLU A 523 39.49 16.72 -3.53
N GLU A 524 39.74 17.98 -3.16
CA GLU A 524 40.78 18.38 -2.20
C GLU A 524 40.47 17.89 -0.77
N GLU A 525 39.21 17.90 -0.34
CA GLU A 525 38.80 17.40 0.98
C GLU A 525 38.92 15.87 1.07
N LEU A 526 38.59 15.16 0.00
CA LEU A 526 38.79 13.71 -0.10
C LEU A 526 40.27 13.33 -0.11
N GLU A 527 41.11 14.11 -0.78
CA GLU A 527 42.55 13.89 -0.81
C GLU A 527 43.21 14.19 0.54
N ALA A 528 42.82 15.28 1.21
CA ALA A 528 43.25 15.58 2.58
C ALA A 528 42.90 14.43 3.55
N TYR A 529 41.71 13.85 3.41
CA TYR A 529 41.28 12.68 4.18
C TYR A 529 42.09 11.41 3.85
N ARG A 530 42.40 11.15 2.57
CA ARG A 530 43.25 10.02 2.13
C ARG A 530 44.69 10.16 2.63
N MET A 531 45.26 11.36 2.54
CA MET A 531 46.62 11.68 3.00
C MET A 531 46.76 11.54 4.52
N HIS A 532 45.70 11.88 5.27
CA HIS A 532 45.72 11.70 6.72
C HIS A 532 45.49 10.24 7.15
N ARG A 533 44.74 9.44 6.38
CA ARG A 533 44.48 8.02 6.67
C ARG A 533 45.64 7.09 6.31
N SER A 534 46.33 7.34 5.19
CA SER A 534 47.46 6.52 4.72
C SER A 534 48.66 6.52 5.67
N ASN A 535 48.86 7.59 6.44
CA ASN A 535 49.99 7.71 7.36
C ASN A 535 49.87 6.87 8.66
N PHE A 536 48.74 6.21 8.93
CA PHE A 536 48.53 5.47 10.19
C PHE A 536 48.78 3.95 10.09
N GLU A 537 48.81 3.36 8.89
CA GLU A 537 48.86 1.89 8.72
C GLU A 537 50.01 1.37 7.82
N ASP A 538 50.94 2.22 7.35
CA ASP A 538 52.06 1.77 6.52
C ASP A 538 53.38 1.59 7.32
N PRO A 539 53.83 0.35 7.59
CA PRO A 539 55.10 0.07 8.26
C PRO A 539 56.35 0.39 7.41
N MET A 540 56.20 0.75 6.14
CA MET A 540 57.30 1.21 5.27
C MET A 540 57.44 2.73 5.17
N ALA A 541 56.53 3.52 5.75
CA ALA A 541 56.54 4.99 5.61
C ALA A 541 57.82 5.68 6.13
N ASN A 542 58.56 5.05 7.05
CA ASN A 542 59.81 5.56 7.61
C ASN A 542 61.06 4.81 7.12
N TYR A 543 60.94 3.90 6.16
CA TYR A 543 62.08 3.14 5.64
C TYR A 543 62.96 4.03 4.75
N LYS A 544 64.23 4.22 5.15
CA LYS A 544 65.27 4.83 4.31
C LYS A 544 66.34 3.77 4.05
N ASP A 545 66.53 3.41 2.78
CA ASP A 545 67.71 2.65 2.35
C ASP A 545 68.96 3.52 2.58
N THR A 546 69.94 2.99 3.32
CA THR A 546 71.21 3.69 3.61
C THR A 546 72.31 3.34 2.62
N GLU A 547 71.97 2.86 1.42
CA GLU A 547 72.93 2.62 0.33
C GLU A 547 72.33 3.11 -0.99
N ILE A 548 72.59 4.39 -1.29
CA ILE A 548 73.05 4.99 -2.57
C ILE A 548 72.86 6.51 -2.51
#